data_AF-A0A3A3GXH5-F1
#
_entry.id   AF-A0A3A3GXH5-F1
#
_cell.length_a   1.000
_cell.length_b   1.000
_cell.length_c   1.000
_cell.angle_alpha   90.00
_cell.angle_beta   90.00
_cell.angle_gamma   90.00
#
_symmetry.space_group_name_H-M   'P 1'
#
loop_
_entity.id
_entity.type
_entity.pdbx_description
1 polymer ?
#
loop_
_entity_poly.entity_id
_entity_poly.type
_entity_poly.pdbx_seq_one_letter_code
_entity_poly.pdbx_strand_id
1 'polypeptide(L)'
;MNMLSFPVHGSKHDVLGEHRAMETRFTISANARIDATTKTWTSDHWEGFTGSVVVLLTDASGNILHATDTHTYDVNGVYIGDPSREDIWNETIPEDALQNMAGYAVWQTDTPNIMITPDAFKEWAEAIAPITKAFVSQEELVRSRH
;
A
#
# COMPACT_ATOMS: atom_id res chain seq x y z
N MET A 1 -12.77 10.28 18.94
CA MET A 1 -12.68 10.35 17.47
C MET A 1 -11.34 10.95 17.13
N ASN A 2 -10.37 10.11 16.77
CA ASN A 2 -9.09 10.59 16.25
C ASN A 2 -9.33 10.90 14.77
N MET A 3 -9.48 12.18 14.41
CA MET A 3 -9.60 12.58 13.00
C MET A 3 -8.24 12.40 12.34
N LEU A 4 -8.16 11.63 11.26
CA LEU A 4 -6.99 11.66 10.39
C LEU A 4 -6.80 13.09 9.88
N SER A 5 -5.62 13.67 10.12
CA SER A 5 -5.26 14.97 9.56
C SER A 5 -4.83 14.80 8.11
N PHE A 6 -5.52 15.47 7.19
CA PHE A 6 -5.11 15.53 5.80
C PHE A 6 -4.06 16.62 5.57
N PRO A 7 -3.10 16.42 4.66
CA PRO A 7 -2.93 15.21 3.84
C PRO A 7 -2.39 14.01 4.63
N VAL A 8 -2.83 12.80 4.25
CA VAL A 8 -2.28 11.55 4.79
C VAL A 8 -1.12 11.13 3.90
N HIS A 9 0.05 10.96 4.50
CA HIS A 9 1.24 10.45 3.82
C HIS A 9 1.49 9.00 4.17
N GLY A 10 1.87 8.21 3.18
CA GLY A 10 2.27 6.83 3.39
C GLY A 10 3.37 6.39 2.46
N SER A 11 4.12 5.38 2.90
CA SER A 11 5.10 4.71 2.07
C SER A 11 5.26 3.25 2.49
N LYS A 12 5.66 2.42 1.54
CA LYS A 12 6.07 1.04 1.80
C LYS A 12 7.21 0.66 0.88
N HIS A 13 8.16 -0.08 1.43
CA HIS A 13 9.28 -0.67 0.72
C HIS A 13 9.24 -2.17 0.97
N ASP A 14 9.26 -2.97 -0.09
CA ASP A 14 9.30 -4.43 -0.02
C ASP A 14 10.43 -4.97 -0.88
N VAL A 15 11.13 -5.97 -0.34
CA VAL A 15 12.03 -6.86 -1.10
C VAL A 15 11.21 -8.11 -1.42
N LEU A 16 10.99 -8.34 -2.71
CA LEU A 16 10.04 -9.35 -3.22
C LEU A 16 10.69 -10.73 -3.45
N GLY A 17 11.97 -10.86 -3.12
CA GLY A 17 12.78 -12.05 -3.44
C GLY A 17 13.49 -11.90 -4.79
N GLU A 18 14.44 -12.80 -5.07
CA GLU A 18 15.16 -12.85 -6.36
C GLU A 18 15.66 -11.48 -6.83
N HIS A 19 16.26 -10.70 -5.93
CA HIS A 19 16.80 -9.37 -6.24
C HIS A 19 15.78 -8.29 -6.65
N ARG A 20 14.48 -8.59 -6.61
CA ARG A 20 13.37 -7.68 -6.95
C ARG A 20 12.94 -6.85 -5.75
N ALA A 21 12.64 -5.59 -5.98
CA ALA A 21 12.13 -4.70 -4.94
C ALA A 21 11.20 -3.62 -5.49
N MET A 22 10.29 -3.18 -4.62
CA MET A 22 9.34 -2.12 -4.91
C MET A 22 9.24 -1.14 -3.73
N GLU A 23 9.09 0.14 -4.07
CA GLU A 23 8.81 1.18 -3.10
C GLU A 23 7.71 2.09 -3.62
N THR A 24 6.61 2.18 -2.88
CA THR A 24 5.53 3.11 -3.17
C THR A 24 5.47 4.19 -2.10
N ARG A 25 5.35 5.44 -2.52
CA ARG A 25 5.08 6.60 -1.68
C ARG A 25 3.81 7.26 -2.19
N PHE A 26 2.94 7.69 -1.30
CA PHE A 26 1.69 8.32 -1.70
C PHE A 26 1.23 9.40 -0.72
N THR A 27 0.35 10.27 -1.24
CA THR A 27 -0.36 11.29 -0.48
C THR A 27 -1.84 11.20 -0.80
N ILE A 28 -2.66 11.05 0.24
CA ILE A 28 -4.12 11.18 0.12
C ILE A 28 -4.50 12.59 0.56
N SER A 29 -5.16 13.31 -0.33
CA SER A 29 -5.62 14.68 -0.12
C SER A 29 -7.08 14.71 0.36
N ALA A 30 -7.48 15.79 1.03
CA ALA A 30 -8.84 15.97 1.54
C ALA A 30 -9.92 16.03 0.44
N ASN A 31 -9.52 16.16 -0.83
CA ASN A 31 -10.40 16.13 -2.00
C ASN A 31 -10.60 14.71 -2.57
N ALA A 32 -10.39 13.68 -1.74
CA ALA A 32 -10.56 12.28 -2.11
C ALA A 32 -9.67 11.81 -3.27
N ARG A 33 -8.45 12.36 -3.36
CA ARG A 33 -7.46 11.95 -4.38
C ARG A 33 -6.24 11.36 -3.72
N ILE A 34 -5.79 10.21 -4.24
CA ILE A 34 -4.46 9.66 -3.96
C ILE A 34 -3.52 10.04 -5.11
N ASP A 35 -2.35 10.56 -4.76
CA ASP A 35 -1.23 10.79 -5.67
C ASP A 35 -0.04 9.96 -5.19
N ALA A 36 0.49 9.11 -6.06
CA ALA A 36 1.50 8.13 -5.68
C ALA A 36 2.64 8.05 -6.69
N THR A 37 3.79 7.62 -6.19
CA THR A 37 4.99 7.29 -6.97
C THR A 37 5.42 5.90 -6.56
N THR A 38 5.59 5.01 -7.54
CA THR A 38 6.09 3.65 -7.34
C THR A 38 7.40 3.49 -8.07
N LYS A 39 8.42 3.09 -7.32
CA LYS A 39 9.71 2.68 -7.84
C LYS A 39 9.75 1.16 -7.89
N THR A 40 10.14 0.62 -9.03
CA THR A 40 10.29 -0.81 -9.27
C THR A 40 11.73 -1.03 -9.75
N TRP A 41 12.48 -1.92 -9.13
CA TRP A 41 13.87 -2.18 -9.53
C TRP A 41 14.31 -3.58 -9.16
N THR A 42 15.34 -4.05 -9.86
CA THR A 42 16.02 -5.31 -9.56
C THR A 42 17.52 -5.11 -9.57
N SER A 43 18.25 -5.83 -8.70
CA SER A 43 19.71 -5.90 -8.78
C SER A 43 20.20 -6.96 -9.75
N ASP A 44 19.31 -7.72 -10.40
CA ASP A 44 19.67 -8.66 -11.45
C ASP A 44 19.79 -7.95 -12.80
N HIS A 45 21.01 -7.91 -13.33
CA HIS A 45 21.31 -7.26 -14.60
C HIS A 45 20.68 -7.95 -15.82
N TRP A 46 20.25 -9.22 -15.71
CA TRP A 46 19.83 -10.00 -16.88
C TRP A 46 18.35 -10.32 -16.91
N GLU A 47 17.71 -10.27 -15.74
CA GLU A 47 16.33 -10.69 -15.57
C GLU A 47 15.51 -9.51 -15.08
N GLY A 48 14.54 -9.15 -15.91
CA GLY A 48 13.52 -8.19 -15.52
C GLY A 48 12.42 -8.83 -14.68
N PHE A 49 11.51 -8.01 -14.17
CA PHE A 49 10.29 -8.51 -13.56
C PHE A 49 9.15 -7.51 -13.74
N THR A 50 7.94 -7.99 -13.46
CA THR A 50 6.74 -7.17 -13.48
C THR A 50 6.21 -7.04 -12.07
N GLY A 51 6.35 -5.87 -11.47
CA GLY A 51 5.82 -5.56 -10.15
C GLY A 51 4.38 -5.05 -10.21
N SER A 52 3.58 -5.34 -9.20
CA SER A 52 2.23 -4.80 -9.04
C SER A 52 2.04 -4.19 -7.66
N VAL A 53 1.28 -3.08 -7.58
CA VAL A 53 0.93 -2.40 -6.32
C VAL A 53 -0.57 -2.10 -6.22
N VAL A 54 -1.11 -2.25 -5.02
CA VAL A 54 -2.45 -1.77 -4.61
C VAL A 54 -2.34 -1.06 -3.27
N VAL A 55 -3.05 0.07 -3.12
CA VAL A 55 -3.22 0.76 -1.84
C VAL A 55 -4.63 0.50 -1.32
N LEU A 56 -4.72 0.13 -0.06
CA LEU A 56 -5.95 -0.22 0.64
C LEU A 56 -6.23 0.82 1.69
N LEU A 57 -7.48 1.24 1.78
CA LEU A 57 -7.97 2.13 2.81
C LEU A 57 -8.79 1.30 3.77
N THR A 58 -8.56 1.47 5.08
CA THR A 58 -9.24 0.69 6.10
C THR A 58 -9.95 1.58 7.13
N ASP A 59 -11.02 1.06 7.72
CA ASP A 59 -11.61 1.64 8.92
C ASP A 59 -10.76 1.32 10.16
N ALA A 60 -11.20 1.80 11.33
CA ALA A 60 -10.50 1.58 12.61
C ALA A 60 -10.51 0.11 13.07
N SER A 61 -11.44 -0.69 12.54
CA SER A 61 -11.54 -2.12 12.81
C SER A 61 -10.69 -2.97 11.87
N GLY A 62 -10.05 -2.35 10.86
CA GLY A 62 -9.28 -3.03 9.83
C GLY A 62 -10.13 -3.56 8.67
N ASN A 63 -11.40 -3.18 8.55
CA ASN A 63 -12.19 -3.52 7.37
C ASN A 63 -11.73 -2.69 6.18
N ILE A 64 -11.62 -3.30 5.01
CA ILE A 64 -11.28 -2.62 3.77
C ILE A 64 -12.47 -1.77 3.33
N LEU A 65 -12.25 -0.47 3.19
CA LEU A 65 -13.22 0.50 2.69
C LEU A 65 -13.09 0.71 1.19
N HIS A 66 -11.84 0.75 0.70
CA HIS A 66 -11.51 0.91 -0.72
C HIS A 66 -10.18 0.25 -1.02
N ALA A 67 -10.03 -0.22 -2.26
CA ALA A 67 -8.78 -0.67 -2.84
C ALA A 67 -8.59 0.06 -4.16
N THR A 68 -7.39 0.64 -4.38
CA THR A 68 -7.06 1.21 -5.69
C THR A 68 -7.09 0.16 -6.78
N ASP A 69 -7.14 0.60 -8.02
CA ASP A 69 -6.80 -0.24 -9.15
C ASP A 69 -5.40 -0.84 -8.96
N THR A 70 -5.19 -2.03 -9.54
CA THR A 70 -3.85 -2.63 -9.57
C THR A 70 -2.99 -1.89 -10.57
N HIS A 71 -1.90 -1.31 -10.09
CA HIS A 71 -0.90 -0.68 -10.95
C HIS A 71 0.28 -1.63 -11.15
N THR A 72 0.57 -1.92 -12.42
CA THR A 72 1.57 -2.92 -12.81
C THR A 72 2.68 -2.27 -13.64
N TYR A 73 3.93 -2.56 -13.30
CA TYR A 73 5.12 -1.95 -13.89
C TYR A 73 6.16 -3.00 -14.24
N ASP A 74 6.57 -3.01 -15.51
CA ASP A 74 7.67 -3.83 -15.98
C ASP A 74 9.01 -3.10 -15.82
N VAL A 75 10.00 -3.86 -15.37
CA VAL A 75 11.42 -3.50 -15.42
C VAL A 75 12.11 -4.56 -16.25
N ASN A 76 12.74 -4.15 -17.35
CA ASN A 76 13.53 -5.05 -18.18
C ASN A 76 14.96 -5.16 -17.65
N GLY A 77 15.57 -6.35 -17.72
CA GLY A 77 16.99 -6.52 -17.42
C GLY A 77 17.87 -5.69 -18.37
N VAL A 78 19.03 -5.24 -17.90
CA VAL A 78 19.97 -4.41 -18.67
C VAL A 78 21.41 -4.94 -18.58
N TYR A 79 22.08 -5.03 -19.73
CA TYR A 79 23.48 -5.48 -19.82
C TYR A 79 24.45 -4.61 -19.00
N ILE A 80 24.18 -3.30 -18.89
CA ILE A 80 24.97 -2.32 -18.12
C ILE A 80 24.00 -1.36 -17.41
N GLY A 81 24.24 -1.10 -16.12
CA GLY A 81 23.43 -0.21 -15.27
C GLY A 81 22.50 -0.98 -14.35
N ASP A 82 21.74 -0.24 -13.53
CA ASP A 82 20.76 -0.80 -12.60
C ASP A 82 19.36 -0.74 -13.23
N PRO A 83 18.71 -1.89 -13.50
CA PRO A 83 17.35 -1.92 -14.01
C PRO A 83 16.37 -1.36 -12.97
N SER A 84 15.88 -0.15 -13.23
CA SER A 84 14.98 0.59 -12.35
C SER A 84 14.01 1.46 -13.15
N ARG A 85 12.81 1.64 -12.62
CA ARG A 85 11.75 2.50 -13.17
C ARG A 85 11.02 3.21 -12.05
N GLU A 86 10.62 4.45 -12.29
CA GLU A 86 9.72 5.22 -11.42
C GLU A 86 8.47 5.63 -12.21
N ASP A 87 7.31 5.36 -11.63
CA ASP A 87 6.01 5.63 -12.24
C ASP A 87 5.13 6.45 -11.28
N ILE A 88 4.50 7.49 -11.82
CA ILE A 88 3.55 8.32 -11.10
C ILE A 88 2.13 7.89 -11.50
N TRP A 89 1.27 7.72 -10.51
CA TRP A 89 -0.13 7.39 -10.72
C TRP A 89 -1.01 8.14 -9.71
N ASN A 90 -2.29 8.25 -10.05
CA ASN A 90 -3.29 8.87 -9.20
C ASN A 90 -4.65 8.22 -9.41
N GLU A 91 -5.48 8.29 -8.38
CA GLU A 91 -6.84 7.76 -8.40
C GLU A 91 -7.75 8.62 -7.52
N THR A 92 -9.04 8.62 -7.83
CA THR A 92 -10.09 9.18 -6.98
C THR A 92 -10.63 8.09 -6.06
N ILE A 93 -10.64 8.37 -4.77
CA ILE A 93 -11.20 7.52 -3.72
C ILE A 93 -12.69 7.85 -3.55
N PRO A 94 -13.57 6.87 -3.30
CA PRO A 94 -14.94 7.13 -2.89
C PRO A 94 -15.01 7.99 -1.62
N GLU A 95 -15.88 9.02 -1.60
CA GLU A 95 -15.97 9.96 -0.46
C GLU A 95 -16.29 9.26 0.86
N ASP A 96 -17.13 8.22 0.82
CA ASP A 96 -17.49 7.41 1.98
C ASP A 96 -16.31 6.62 2.54
N ALA A 97 -15.44 6.08 1.68
CA ALA A 97 -14.21 5.44 2.10
C ALA A 97 -13.25 6.45 2.75
N LEU A 98 -13.13 7.67 2.18
CA LEU A 98 -12.30 8.72 2.74
C LEU A 98 -12.78 9.19 4.13
N GLN A 99 -14.09 9.37 4.30
CA GLN A 99 -14.69 9.84 5.55
C GLN A 99 -14.54 8.82 6.69
N ASN A 100 -14.57 7.53 6.37
CA ASN A 100 -14.46 6.45 7.34
C ASN A 100 -13.04 5.90 7.49
N MET A 101 -12.08 6.40 6.70
CA MET A 101 -10.70 5.97 6.74
C MET A 101 -10.10 6.24 8.13
N ALA A 102 -9.44 5.22 8.66
CA ALA A 102 -8.63 5.30 9.88
C ALA A 102 -7.22 4.74 9.68
N GLY A 103 -6.99 3.99 8.60
CA GLY A 103 -5.70 3.41 8.27
C GLY A 103 -5.55 3.10 6.79
N TYR A 104 -4.38 2.58 6.43
CA TYR A 104 -4.09 2.10 5.09
C TYR A 104 -3.14 0.91 5.13
N ALA A 105 -3.10 0.17 4.04
CA ALA A 105 -2.08 -0.83 3.75
C ALA A 105 -1.63 -0.73 2.30
N VAL A 106 -0.36 -1.05 2.03
CA VAL A 106 0.19 -1.11 0.68
C VAL A 106 0.59 -2.56 0.40
N TRP A 107 0.08 -3.12 -0.69
CA TRP A 107 0.45 -4.45 -1.15
C TRP A 107 1.30 -4.34 -2.40
N GLN A 108 2.48 -4.96 -2.40
CA GLN A 108 3.40 -5.00 -3.52
C GLN A 108 3.78 -6.46 -3.78
N THR A 109 3.83 -6.87 -5.05
CA THR A 109 4.15 -8.24 -5.47
C THR A 109 4.87 -8.24 -6.81
N ASP A 110 5.60 -9.30 -7.12
CA ASP A 110 6.28 -9.53 -8.41
C ASP A 110 5.40 -10.30 -9.42
N THR A 111 4.11 -10.45 -9.10
CA THR A 111 3.11 -11.06 -9.98
C THR A 111 2.21 -9.99 -10.61
N PRO A 112 2.01 -10.00 -11.95
CA PRO A 112 1.25 -8.98 -12.66
C PRO A 112 -0.25 -8.93 -12.32
N ASN A 113 -0.78 -10.00 -11.73
CA ASN A 113 -2.15 -10.08 -11.25
C ASN A 113 -2.12 -10.32 -9.74
N ILE A 114 -2.58 -9.33 -8.97
CA ILE A 114 -2.90 -9.54 -7.56
C ILE A 114 -4.20 -10.36 -7.53
N MET A 115 -4.07 -11.68 -7.41
CA MET A 115 -5.21 -12.52 -7.06
C MET A 115 -5.50 -12.35 -5.58
N ILE A 116 -6.68 -11.83 -5.24
CA ILE A 116 -7.21 -11.92 -3.87
C ILE A 116 -7.64 -13.37 -3.64
N THR A 117 -6.67 -14.23 -3.31
CA THR A 117 -6.93 -15.58 -2.81
C THR A 117 -7.23 -15.51 -1.30
N PRO A 118 -7.88 -16.52 -0.71
CA PRO A 118 -8.08 -16.59 0.73
C PRO A 118 -6.77 -16.49 1.52
N ASP A 119 -5.67 -17.03 0.97
CA ASP A 119 -4.35 -16.96 1.60
C ASP A 119 -3.75 -15.55 1.50
N ALA A 120 -3.86 -14.90 0.34
CA ALA A 120 -3.49 -13.48 0.21
C ALA A 120 -4.32 -12.61 1.17
N PHE A 121 -5.62 -12.85 1.27
CA PHE A 121 -6.49 -12.18 2.24
C PHE A 121 -6.08 -12.45 3.70
N LYS A 122 -5.60 -13.66 4.01
CA LYS A 122 -5.13 -14.01 5.34
C LYS A 122 -3.80 -13.33 5.68
N GLU A 123 -2.84 -13.33 4.76
CA GLU A 123 -1.58 -12.55 4.91
C GLU A 123 -1.89 -11.06 5.07
N TRP A 124 -2.88 -10.55 4.35
CA TRP A 124 -3.37 -9.18 4.49
C TRP A 124 -3.96 -8.94 5.89
N ALA A 125 -4.85 -9.83 6.35
CA ALA A 125 -5.46 -9.73 7.67
C ALA A 125 -4.41 -9.78 8.79
N GLU A 126 -3.36 -10.60 8.64
CA GLU A 126 -2.26 -10.69 9.59
C GLU A 126 -1.36 -9.44 9.57
N ALA A 127 -1.13 -8.84 8.39
CA ALA A 127 -0.34 -7.61 8.26
C ALA A 127 -1.02 -6.39 8.91
N ILE A 128 -2.35 -6.31 8.85
CA ILE A 128 -3.11 -5.21 9.47
C ILE A 128 -3.43 -5.46 10.96
N ALA A 129 -3.48 -6.72 11.41
CA ALA A 129 -3.80 -7.08 12.80
C ALA A 129 -2.98 -6.35 13.89
N PRO A 130 -1.65 -6.15 13.77
CA PRO A 130 -0.90 -5.39 14.78
C PRO A 130 -1.24 -3.89 14.77
N ILE A 131 -1.58 -3.33 13.59
CA ILE A 131 -2.06 -1.94 13.47
C ILE A 131 -3.42 -1.82 14.18
N THR A 132 -4.35 -2.71 13.88
CA THR A 132 -5.67 -2.75 14.53
C THR A 132 -5.55 -2.90 16.05
N LYS A 133 -4.68 -3.80 16.55
CA LYS A 133 -4.45 -3.97 17.99
C LYS A 133 -3.84 -2.74 18.66
N ALA A 134 -2.89 -2.08 18.00
CA ALA A 134 -2.26 -0.86 18.54
C ALA A 134 -3.29 0.29 18.67
N PHE A 135 -4.20 0.43 17.71
CA PHE A 135 -5.26 1.43 17.75
C PHE A 135 -6.33 1.15 18.80
N VAL A 136 -6.83 -0.10 18.89
CA VAL A 136 -7.82 -0.49 19.92
C VAL A 136 -7.26 -0.27 21.33
N SER A 137 -6.00 -0.63 21.57
CA SER A 137 -5.35 -0.45 22.87
C SER A 137 -5.22 1.03 23.26
N GLN A 138 -4.95 1.92 22.29
CA GLN A 138 -4.89 3.37 22.53
C GLN A 138 -6.26 3.94 22.89
N GLU A 139 -7.34 3.51 22.23
CA GLU A 139 -8.71 3.95 22.56
C GLU A 139 -9.15 3.49 23.95
N GLU A 140 -8.82 2.27 24.37
CA GLU A 140 -9.11 1.78 25.71
C GLU A 140 -8.34 2.56 26.79
N LEU A 141 -7.06 2.88 26.54
CA LEU A 141 -6.25 3.69 27.43
C LEU A 141 -6.81 5.11 27.60
N VAL A 142 -7.30 5.73 26.52
CA VAL A 142 -7.94 7.06 26.56
C VAL A 142 -9.30 7.00 27.27
N ARG A 143 -10.11 5.95 27.05
CA ARG A 143 -11.40 5.79 27.75
C ARG A 143 -11.27 5.49 29.24
N SER A 144 -10.21 4.82 29.68
CA SER A 144 -9.98 4.53 31.11
C SER A 144 -9.53 5.75 31.93
N ARG A 145 -9.18 6.86 31.27
CA ARG A 145 -8.71 8.10 31.90
C ARG A 145 -9.81 9.16 32.12
N HIS A 146 -11.07 8.82 31.85
CA HIS A 146 -12.24 9.67 32.10
C HIS A 146 -13.18 9.07 33.15
#